data_AF-A0A2G9QK00-F1
#
_entry.id   AF-A0A2G9QK00-F1
#
_cell.length_a   1.000
_cell.length_b   1.000
_cell.length_c   1.000
_cell.angle_alpha   90.00
_cell.angle_beta   90.00
_cell.angle_gamma   90.00
#
_symmetry.space_group_name_H-M   'P 1'
#
loop_
_entity.id
_entity.type
_entity.pdbx_description
1 polymer ?
#
loop_
_entity_poly.entity_id
_entity_poly.type
_entity_poly.pdbx_seq_one_letter_code
_entity_poly.pdbx_strand_id
1 'polypeptide(L)'
;MIINVLQGDGGGPLVCKVQGVWYQVGVASSGIGCAKPNYPGVYTLVTSYQTWISTNLNVAFNYVSNIPKPTMTCGGNDNNPVCGSPSVSSRIVGGTNSLDGAWPWQVAVIHTESGLIGRCGGSLISPEWVMTAANCIHNPIQVSNYKVYLGMYQLGVISSHTVITNVKNIIVSDKFIDTTSPGDIALIQLATPVTYTQYIKPICLPSSTTTFPCGTECWVTGWGARYYGGESMKL
;
A
#
# COMPACT_ATOMS: atom_id res chain seq x y z
N MET A 1 6.22 7.66 9.81
CA MET A 1 6.17 6.96 8.50
C MET A 1 7.26 7.49 7.57
N ILE A 2 8.01 6.60 6.91
CA ILE A 2 9.16 6.90 6.03
C ILE A 2 8.78 6.65 4.57
N ILE A 3 9.41 7.42 3.67
CA ILE A 3 9.23 7.33 2.22
C ILE A 3 10.46 6.69 1.57
N ASN A 4 10.85 5.51 2.05
CA ASN A 4 11.85 4.63 1.45
C ASN A 4 11.76 3.31 2.22
N VAL A 5 11.47 2.22 1.52
CA VAL A 5 10.98 0.98 2.14
C VAL A 5 12.05 -0.09 2.14
N LEU A 6 12.35 -0.63 3.33
CA LEU A 6 13.25 -1.76 3.53
C LEU A 6 12.60 -2.85 4.41
N GLN A 7 13.42 -3.82 4.84
CA GLN A 7 13.04 -5.02 5.57
C GLN A 7 12.02 -4.74 6.70
N GLY A 8 10.83 -5.37 6.61
CA GLY A 8 9.70 -5.17 7.52
C GLY A 8 8.46 -4.48 6.92
N ASP A 9 8.52 -4.05 5.65
CA ASP A 9 7.45 -3.34 4.94
C ASP A 9 6.79 -4.15 3.81
N GLY A 10 6.97 -5.48 3.81
CA GLY A 10 6.27 -6.35 2.86
C GLY A 10 4.78 -5.98 2.80
N GLY A 11 4.25 -5.81 1.60
CA GLY A 11 2.87 -5.41 1.37
C GLY A 11 2.59 -3.90 1.27
N GLY A 12 3.56 -3.03 1.55
CA GLY A 12 3.41 -1.58 1.35
C GLY A 12 3.17 -1.18 -0.12
N PRO A 13 2.50 -0.04 -0.38
CA PRO A 13 2.16 0.36 -1.73
C PRO A 13 3.30 1.14 -2.41
N LEU A 14 3.59 0.79 -3.67
CA LEU A 14 4.31 1.66 -4.61
C LEU A 14 3.27 2.51 -5.36
N VAL A 15 3.29 3.83 -5.13
CA VAL A 15 2.30 4.77 -5.65
C VAL A 15 2.92 5.81 -6.58
N CYS A 16 2.26 6.10 -7.69
CA CYS A 16 2.69 7.12 -8.65
C CYS A 16 1.63 8.20 -8.77
N LYS A 17 2.05 9.45 -9.00
CA LYS A 17 1.13 10.57 -9.16
C LYS A 17 0.93 10.90 -10.64
N VAL A 18 -0.31 10.83 -11.11
CA VAL A 18 -0.70 11.15 -12.49
C VAL A 18 -1.81 12.19 -12.45
N GLN A 19 -1.58 13.35 -13.06
CA GLN A 19 -2.55 14.46 -13.15
C GLN A 19 -3.13 14.91 -11.79
N GLY A 20 -2.35 14.83 -10.72
CA GLY A 20 -2.82 15.23 -9.38
C GLY A 20 -3.35 14.08 -8.52
N VAL A 21 -3.68 12.93 -9.12
CA VAL A 21 -4.24 11.75 -8.46
C VAL A 21 -3.16 10.69 -8.25
N TRP A 22 -3.17 10.06 -7.08
CA TRP A 22 -2.26 8.98 -6.72
C TRP A 22 -2.84 7.62 -7.08
N TYR A 23 -2.03 6.80 -7.73
CA TYR A 23 -2.38 5.43 -8.14
C TYR A 23 -1.38 4.44 -7.56
N GLN A 24 -1.87 3.32 -7.04
CA GLN A 24 -1.00 2.23 -6.62
C GLN A 24 -0.64 1.35 -7.82
N VAL A 25 0.63 1.40 -8.21
CA VAL A 25 1.14 0.63 -9.35
C VAL A 25 1.77 -0.69 -8.93
N GLY A 26 2.21 -0.80 -7.68
CA GLY A 26 2.86 -2.00 -7.16
C GLY A 26 2.56 -2.29 -5.70
N VAL A 27 2.78 -3.55 -5.32
CA VAL A 27 2.84 -4.02 -3.94
C VAL A 27 4.30 -4.41 -3.66
N ALA A 28 4.89 -3.84 -2.61
CA ALA A 28 6.25 -4.18 -2.20
C ALA A 28 6.32 -5.64 -1.77
N SER A 29 7.16 -6.41 -2.45
CA SER A 29 7.45 -7.79 -2.10
C SER A 29 8.73 -7.87 -1.27
N SER A 30 9.09 -9.05 -0.78
CA SER A 30 10.36 -9.27 -0.08
C SER A 30 11.53 -9.18 -1.06
N GLY A 31 12.52 -8.33 -0.77
CA GLY A 31 13.80 -8.26 -1.50
C GLY A 31 14.97 -8.72 -0.63
N ILE A 32 15.96 -9.40 -1.23
CA ILE A 32 17.20 -9.77 -0.53
C ILE A 32 18.10 -8.53 -0.43
N GLY A 33 18.00 -7.84 0.71
CA GLY A 33 18.80 -6.65 0.98
C GLY A 33 18.27 -5.41 0.26
N CYS A 34 18.46 -4.28 0.90
CA CYS A 34 17.88 -3.00 0.53
C CYS A 34 18.83 -2.15 -0.31
N ALA A 35 18.35 -1.62 -1.43
CA ALA A 35 19.06 -0.61 -2.24
C ALA A 35 20.56 -0.92 -2.43
N LYS A 36 20.92 -2.21 -2.43
CA LYS A 36 22.29 -2.62 -2.71
C LYS A 36 22.51 -2.26 -4.18
N PRO A 37 23.64 -1.62 -4.51
CA PRO A 37 24.05 -1.52 -5.90
C PRO A 37 23.90 -2.92 -6.55
N ASN A 38 23.13 -3.00 -7.63
CA ASN A 38 22.84 -4.22 -8.39
C ASN A 38 21.83 -5.23 -7.80
N TYR A 39 21.08 -4.91 -6.74
CA TYR A 39 19.92 -5.71 -6.29
C TYR A 39 18.61 -4.91 -6.44
N PRO A 40 17.74 -5.25 -7.40
CA PRO A 40 16.48 -4.55 -7.61
C PRO A 40 15.49 -4.83 -6.48
N GLY A 41 14.71 -3.82 -6.08
CA GLY A 41 13.52 -4.04 -5.26
C GLY A 41 12.47 -4.82 -6.07
N VAL A 42 11.85 -5.82 -5.45
CA VAL A 42 10.83 -6.67 -6.09
C VAL A 42 9.45 -6.13 -5.75
N TYR A 43 8.62 -5.92 -6.78
CA TYR A 43 7.25 -5.43 -6.62
C TYR A 43 6.30 -6.29 -7.45
N THR A 44 5.15 -6.64 -6.88
CA THR A 44 4.04 -7.23 -7.64
C THR A 44 3.31 -6.12 -8.36
N LEU A 45 3.25 -6.18 -9.69
CA LEU A 45 2.59 -5.17 -10.52
C LEU A 45 1.06 -5.26 -10.40
N VAL A 46 0.42 -4.21 -9.89
CA VAL A 46 -1.04 -4.19 -9.61
C VAL A 46 -1.86 -4.36 -10.88
N THR A 47 -1.44 -3.75 -11.99
CA THR A 47 -2.14 -3.83 -13.29
C THR A 47 -2.23 -5.26 -13.82
N SER A 48 -1.25 -6.12 -13.51
CA SER A 48 -1.28 -7.55 -13.87
C SER A 48 -2.31 -8.37 -13.09
N TYR A 49 -2.81 -7.86 -11.97
CA TYR A 49 -3.78 -8.52 -11.10
C TYR A 49 -5.17 -7.89 -11.15
N GLN A 50 -5.43 -6.95 -12.06
CA GLN A 50 -6.73 -6.28 -12.18
C GLN A 50 -7.91 -7.27 -12.20
N THR A 51 -7.87 -8.27 -13.08
CA THR A 51 -8.97 -9.24 -13.22
C THR A 51 -9.18 -10.04 -11.93
N TRP A 52 -8.09 -10.43 -11.27
CA TRP A 52 -8.15 -11.16 -10.01
C TRP A 52 -8.75 -10.29 -8.89
N ILE A 53 -8.32 -9.03 -8.79
CA ILE A 53 -8.86 -8.06 -7.82
C ILE A 53 -10.34 -7.79 -8.11
N SER A 54 -10.72 -7.50 -9.36
CA SER A 54 -12.11 -7.16 -9.71
C SER A 54 -13.07 -8.31 -9.44
N THR A 55 -12.65 -9.54 -9.71
CA THR A 55 -13.45 -10.76 -9.50
C THR A 55 -13.72 -11.00 -8.02
N ASN A 56 -12.76 -10.69 -7.14
CA ASN A 56 -12.91 -10.89 -5.70
C ASN A 56 -13.61 -9.73 -4.99
N LEU A 57 -13.51 -8.50 -5.52
CA LEU A 57 -13.94 -7.29 -4.81
C LEU A 57 -15.22 -6.63 -5.34
N ASN A 58 -15.69 -6.99 -6.55
CA ASN A 58 -16.71 -6.21 -7.29
C ASN A 58 -16.35 -4.71 -7.41
N VAL A 59 -15.06 -4.36 -7.40
CA VAL A 59 -14.57 -2.97 -7.48
C VAL A 59 -14.44 -2.56 -8.95
N ALA A 60 -15.01 -1.40 -9.29
CA ALA A 60 -14.81 -0.78 -10.59
C ALA A 60 -13.37 -0.23 -10.69
N PHE A 61 -12.58 -0.78 -11.61
CA PHE A 61 -11.33 -0.17 -12.02
C PHE A 61 -11.67 1.09 -12.83
N ASN A 62 -11.52 2.26 -12.22
CA ASN A 62 -11.77 3.52 -12.92
C ASN A 62 -10.84 3.58 -14.14
N TYR A 63 -11.45 3.53 -15.32
CA TYR A 63 -10.78 3.54 -16.60
C TYR A 63 -10.14 4.92 -16.79
N VAL A 64 -8.84 5.03 -16.47
CA VAL A 64 -8.04 6.21 -16.83
C VAL A 64 -7.71 6.11 -18.32
N SER A 65 -8.73 6.19 -19.18
CA SER A 65 -8.53 6.49 -20.60
C SER A 65 -8.15 7.95 -20.74
N ASN A 66 -7.08 8.18 -21.48
CA ASN A 66 -6.42 9.49 -21.64
C ASN A 66 -5.55 9.84 -20.44
N ILE A 67 -4.44 9.12 -20.26
CA ILE A 67 -3.23 9.77 -19.72
C ILE A 67 -2.80 10.76 -20.82
N PRO A 68 -3.01 12.08 -20.68
CA PRO A 68 -2.42 13.01 -21.61
C PRO A 68 -0.91 12.87 -21.44
N LYS A 69 -0.17 12.95 -22.56
CA LYS A 69 1.28 13.15 -22.50
C LYS A 69 1.58 14.26 -21.47
N PRO A 70 2.64 14.17 -20.66
CA PRO A 70 2.96 15.18 -19.66
C PRO A 70 2.97 16.58 -20.30
N THR A 71 1.89 17.32 -20.13
CA THR A 71 1.77 18.72 -20.54
C THR A 71 1.89 19.56 -19.27
N MET A 72 2.62 20.67 -19.37
CA MET A 72 3.04 21.54 -18.27
C MET A 72 1.90 22.28 -17.53
N THR A 73 0.66 21.79 -17.54
CA THR A 73 -0.48 22.48 -16.93
C THR A 73 -1.25 21.58 -15.99
N CYS A 74 -1.25 21.96 -14.71
CA CYS A 74 -2.01 21.33 -13.63
C CYS A 74 -3.51 21.68 -13.75
N GLY A 75 -4.39 20.70 -13.54
CA GLY A 75 -5.82 20.94 -13.31
C GLY A 75 -6.74 20.28 -14.34
N GLY A 76 -7.07 19.00 -14.11
CA GLY A 76 -8.23 18.34 -14.71
C GLY A 76 -9.44 18.45 -13.77
N ASN A 77 -10.61 18.75 -14.33
CA ASN A 77 -11.87 19.03 -13.63
C ASN A 77 -12.56 17.76 -13.09
N ASP A 78 -11.95 17.04 -12.17
CA ASP A 78 -12.67 16.09 -11.32
C ASP A 78 -12.85 16.72 -9.93
N ASN A 79 -14.03 17.28 -9.70
CA ASN A 79 -14.39 17.89 -8.42
C ASN A 79 -14.50 16.80 -7.33
N ASN A 80 -13.37 16.55 -6.66
CA ASN A 80 -13.19 15.73 -5.46
C ASN A 80 -13.04 14.21 -5.70
N PRO A 81 -11.82 13.72 -6.01
CA PRO A 81 -11.58 12.29 -6.16
C PRO A 81 -11.72 11.58 -4.80
N VAL A 82 -12.57 10.55 -4.75
CA VAL A 82 -12.81 9.75 -3.53
C VAL A 82 -11.55 8.98 -3.09
N CYS A 83 -10.67 8.65 -4.04
CA CYS A 83 -9.40 7.95 -3.82
C CYS A 83 -8.20 8.78 -4.27
N GLY A 84 -6.99 8.39 -3.81
CA GLY A 84 -5.74 8.91 -4.34
C GLY A 84 -5.55 10.42 -4.17
N SER A 85 -6.26 11.02 -3.22
CA SER A 85 -6.32 12.48 -3.01
C SER A 85 -6.10 12.80 -1.53
N PRO A 86 -4.85 12.86 -1.07
CA PRO A 86 -4.53 13.17 0.32
C PRO A 86 -4.88 14.62 0.63
N SER A 87 -5.43 14.87 1.81
CA SER A 87 -5.74 16.24 2.27
C SER A 87 -4.49 17.04 2.63
N VAL A 88 -3.40 16.34 2.97
CA VAL A 88 -2.08 16.92 3.24
C VAL A 88 -1.15 16.54 2.09
N SER A 89 -0.71 17.53 1.29
CA SER A 89 0.29 17.30 0.25
C SER A 89 1.63 17.86 0.67
N SER A 90 2.68 17.06 0.55
CA SER A 90 4.06 17.50 0.76
C SER A 90 4.93 17.14 -0.44
N ARG A 91 5.85 18.03 -0.80
CA ARG A 91 6.90 17.75 -1.80
C ARG A 91 8.03 17.03 -1.08
N ILE A 92 8.08 15.70 -1.19
CA ILE A 92 9.10 14.89 -0.49
C ILE A 92 10.04 14.22 -1.49
N VAL A 93 11.34 14.47 -1.31
CA VAL A 93 12.44 13.93 -2.10
C VAL A 93 13.38 13.18 -1.15
N GLY A 94 13.75 11.94 -1.47
CA GLY A 94 14.92 11.28 -0.85
C GLY A 94 14.74 10.53 0.49
N GLY A 95 13.55 10.06 0.86
CA GLY A 95 13.42 9.16 2.02
C GLY A 95 13.31 9.81 3.40
N THR A 96 12.78 11.03 3.46
CA THR A 96 12.54 11.75 4.72
C THR A 96 11.25 11.29 5.40
N ASN A 97 11.07 11.69 6.67
CA ASN A 97 9.82 11.49 7.38
C ASN A 97 8.68 12.21 6.65
N SER A 98 7.55 11.52 6.51
CA SER A 98 6.32 12.13 5.97
C SER A 98 5.65 13.05 6.98
N LEU A 99 4.72 13.88 6.52
CA LEU A 99 3.78 14.59 7.41
C LEU A 99 2.66 13.63 7.84
N ASP A 100 2.14 13.83 9.06
CA ASP A 100 0.93 13.13 9.50
C ASP A 100 -0.22 13.38 8.52
N GLY A 101 -0.92 12.31 8.11
CA GLY A 101 -1.99 12.35 7.11
C GLY A 101 -1.55 12.54 5.65
N ALA A 102 -0.25 12.59 5.32
CA ALA A 102 0.20 12.74 3.93
C ALA A 102 -0.10 11.50 3.05
N TRP A 103 -0.20 10.33 3.67
CA TRP A 103 -0.41 9.04 3.00
C TRP A 103 -1.58 8.27 3.63
N PRO A 104 -2.82 8.77 3.49
CA PRO A 104 -3.98 8.30 4.25
C PRO A 104 -4.46 6.89 3.87
N TRP A 105 -3.91 6.32 2.79
CA TRP A 105 -4.15 4.93 2.40
C TRP A 105 -3.17 3.95 3.04
N GLN A 106 -2.05 4.40 3.59
CA GLN A 106 -1.06 3.51 4.21
C GLN A 106 -1.69 2.83 5.45
N VAL A 107 -1.62 1.50 5.48
CA VAL A 107 -2.07 0.73 6.64
C VAL A 107 -0.95 -0.16 7.16
N ALA A 108 -1.02 -0.51 8.44
CA ALA A 108 -0.18 -1.55 9.02
C ALA A 108 -1.01 -2.83 9.23
N VAL A 109 -0.52 -3.94 8.70
CA VAL A 109 -1.06 -5.28 8.91
C VAL A 109 -0.20 -5.94 9.98
N ILE A 110 -0.80 -6.21 11.14
CA ILE A 110 -0.11 -6.84 12.27
C ILE A 110 -0.65 -8.25 12.43
N HIS A 111 0.24 -9.24 12.42
CA HIS A 111 -0.11 -10.60 12.77
C HIS A 111 0.56 -10.99 14.10
N THR A 112 -0.13 -11.80 14.91
CA THR A 112 0.41 -12.33 16.16
C THR A 112 0.30 -13.84 16.19
N GLU A 113 1.41 -14.54 16.29
CA GLU A 113 1.47 -16.00 16.26
C GLU A 113 2.49 -16.50 17.29
N SER A 114 2.07 -17.39 18.20
CA SER A 114 2.94 -17.98 19.23
C SER A 114 3.75 -16.95 20.05
N GLY A 115 3.17 -15.76 20.28
CA GLY A 115 3.84 -14.65 20.99
C GLY A 115 4.78 -13.80 20.14
N LEU A 116 5.03 -14.17 18.88
CA LEU A 116 5.76 -13.36 17.91
C LEU A 116 4.80 -12.40 17.19
N ILE A 117 5.22 -11.14 17.07
CA ILE A 117 4.45 -10.10 16.37
C ILE A 117 5.17 -9.77 15.07
N GLY A 118 4.55 -10.10 13.94
CA GLY A 118 5.02 -9.65 12.63
C GLY A 118 4.26 -8.43 12.15
N ARG A 119 4.95 -7.64 11.33
CA ARG A 119 4.47 -6.36 10.81
C ARG A 119 4.64 -6.35 9.30
N CYS A 120 3.60 -5.93 8.63
CA CYS A 120 3.57 -5.71 7.20
C CYS A 120 2.90 -4.37 6.87
N GLY A 121 3.22 -3.85 5.70
CA GLY A 121 2.52 -2.74 5.10
C GLY A 121 1.26 -3.20 4.36
N GLY A 122 0.42 -2.23 4.01
CA GLY A 122 -0.70 -2.43 3.11
C GLY A 122 -1.23 -1.09 2.64
N SER A 123 -2.26 -1.15 1.79
CA SER A 123 -3.01 0.02 1.36
C SER A 123 -4.52 -0.20 1.45
N LEU A 124 -5.23 0.82 1.93
CA LEU A 124 -6.69 0.85 1.84
C LEU A 124 -7.09 1.11 0.39
N ILE A 125 -7.93 0.25 -0.18
CA ILE A 125 -8.41 0.36 -1.58
C ILE A 125 -9.92 0.58 -1.68
N SER A 126 -10.66 0.32 -0.60
CA SER A 126 -12.08 0.65 -0.43
C SER A 126 -12.41 0.72 1.07
N PRO A 127 -13.64 1.06 1.51
CA PRO A 127 -13.96 1.13 2.95
C PRO A 127 -13.78 -0.21 3.68
N GLU A 128 -13.82 -1.34 2.96
CA GLU A 128 -13.79 -2.69 3.56
C GLU A 128 -12.57 -3.51 3.15
N TRP A 129 -11.71 -3.00 2.28
CA TRP A 129 -10.67 -3.81 1.66
C TRP A 129 -9.30 -3.15 1.73
N VAL A 130 -8.34 -3.95 2.19
CA VAL A 130 -6.92 -3.63 2.20
C VAL A 130 -6.18 -4.56 1.25
N MET A 131 -5.27 -4.01 0.45
CA MET A 131 -4.31 -4.76 -0.34
C MET A 131 -2.99 -4.85 0.41
N THR A 132 -2.36 -6.03 0.39
CA THR A 132 -1.04 -6.28 0.98
C THR A 132 -0.31 -7.36 0.17
N ALA A 133 0.86 -7.79 0.60
CA ALA A 133 1.61 -8.88 -0.02
C ALA A 133 1.11 -10.24 0.50
N ALA A 134 1.20 -11.27 -0.33
CA ALA A 134 0.82 -12.63 0.05
C ALA A 134 1.78 -13.22 1.08
N ASN A 135 3.07 -12.87 1.01
CA ASN A 135 4.10 -13.27 1.96
C ASN A 135 3.89 -12.73 3.39
N CYS A 136 2.95 -11.80 3.57
CA CYS A 136 2.52 -11.31 4.89
C CYS A 136 1.48 -12.21 5.55
N ILE A 137 0.94 -13.19 4.82
CA ILE A 137 -0.11 -14.09 5.26
C ILE A 137 0.51 -15.48 5.52
N HIS A 138 0.53 -15.88 6.79
CA HIS A 138 0.98 -17.19 7.23
C HIS A 138 -0.08 -18.27 7.06
N ASN A 139 0.38 -19.44 6.62
CA ASN A 139 -0.40 -20.66 6.50
C ASN A 139 -0.14 -21.60 7.69
N PRO A 140 -1.18 -22.21 8.29
CA PRO A 140 -2.60 -22.08 7.93
C PRO A 140 -3.19 -20.72 8.31
N ILE A 141 -4.06 -20.18 7.45
CA ILE A 141 -4.65 -18.85 7.65
C ILE A 141 -5.57 -18.86 8.89
N GLN A 142 -5.12 -18.20 9.95
CA GLN A 142 -5.91 -17.94 11.15
C GLN A 142 -6.29 -16.45 11.21
N VAL A 143 -7.49 -16.12 10.72
CA VAL A 143 -7.94 -14.72 10.57
C VAL A 143 -7.89 -13.93 11.88
N SER A 144 -8.17 -14.58 13.01
CA SER A 144 -8.11 -13.97 14.35
C SER A 144 -6.72 -13.46 14.75
N ASN A 145 -5.66 -13.94 14.10
CA ASN A 145 -4.29 -13.52 14.39
C ASN A 145 -3.95 -12.17 13.75
N TYR A 146 -4.80 -11.65 12.86
CA TYR A 146 -4.54 -10.43 12.09
C TYR A 146 -5.36 -9.25 12.60
N LYS A 147 -4.70 -8.09 12.68
CA LYS A 147 -5.32 -6.78 12.91
C LYS A 147 -4.81 -5.77 11.91
N VAL A 148 -5.69 -4.88 11.47
CA VAL A 148 -5.36 -3.78 10.55
C VAL A 148 -5.43 -2.46 11.30
N TYR A 149 -4.40 -1.65 11.15
CA TYR A 149 -4.29 -0.32 11.72
C TYR A 149 -4.30 0.72 10.59
N LEU A 150 -5.24 1.65 10.65
CA LEU A 150 -5.45 2.73 9.68
C LEU A 150 -5.27 4.09 10.34
N GLY A 151 -4.86 5.09 9.55
CA GLY A 151 -4.62 6.46 10.04
C GLY A 151 -3.38 6.58 10.92
N MET A 152 -2.60 5.51 11.11
CA MET A 152 -1.42 5.54 11.97
C MET A 152 -0.27 6.31 11.32
N TYR A 153 0.42 7.16 12.08
CA TYR A 153 1.62 7.86 11.62
C TYR A 153 2.93 7.21 12.10
N GLN A 154 2.97 6.79 13.37
CA GLN A 154 4.11 6.14 14.03
C GLN A 154 3.72 4.76 14.54
N LEU A 155 4.55 3.74 14.26
CA LEU A 155 4.29 2.39 14.77
C LEU A 155 4.40 2.36 16.29
N GLY A 156 3.36 1.85 16.94
CA GLY A 156 3.31 1.74 18.40
C GLY A 156 2.78 2.97 19.12
N VAL A 157 2.48 4.05 18.41
CA VAL A 157 1.83 5.25 18.95
C VAL A 157 0.40 5.32 18.41
N ILE A 158 -0.59 5.12 19.28
CA ILE A 158 -2.01 5.23 18.92
C ILE A 158 -2.45 6.68 19.07
N SER A 159 -2.71 7.33 17.93
CA SER A 159 -3.26 8.70 17.87
C SER A 159 -4.79 8.69 17.93
N SER A 160 -5.41 9.85 18.18
CA SER A 160 -6.87 10.00 18.22
C SER A 160 -7.57 9.65 16.89
N HIS A 161 -6.85 9.69 15.77
CA HIS A 161 -7.32 9.37 14.43
C HIS A 161 -6.99 7.94 13.99
N THR A 162 -6.28 7.17 14.83
CA THR A 162 -5.93 5.77 14.53
C THR A 162 -7.15 4.87 14.72
N VAL A 163 -7.45 4.09 13.70
CA VAL A 163 -8.52 3.08 13.72
C VAL A 163 -7.90 1.69 13.68
N ILE A 164 -8.29 0.84 14.63
CA ILE A 164 -7.87 -0.56 14.70
C ILE A 164 -9.08 -1.43 14.41
N THR A 165 -8.96 -2.33 13.43
CA THR A 165 -10.06 -3.19 13.02
C THR A 165 -9.62 -4.65 12.92
N ASN A 166 -10.57 -5.54 13.22
CA ASN A 166 -10.40 -6.98 13.04
C ASN A 166 -10.58 -7.35 11.56
N VAL A 167 -10.09 -8.54 11.19
CA VAL A 167 -10.23 -9.07 9.85
C VAL A 167 -11.43 -10.02 9.78
N LYS A 168 -12.19 -9.94 8.68
CA LYS A 168 -13.30 -10.85 8.37
C LYS A 168 -12.85 -12.01 7.49
N ASN A 169 -12.05 -11.72 6.47
CA ASN A 169 -11.58 -12.70 5.51
C ASN A 169 -10.22 -12.28 4.93
N ILE A 170 -9.44 -13.25 4.45
CA ILE A 170 -8.17 -13.03 3.77
C ILE A 170 -8.17 -13.86 2.48
N ILE A 171 -7.87 -13.23 1.36
CA ILE A 171 -7.80 -13.85 0.03
C ILE A 171 -6.36 -13.70 -0.46
N VAL A 172 -5.68 -14.83 -0.65
CA VAL A 172 -4.31 -14.86 -1.19
C VAL A 172 -4.38 -15.21 -2.68
N SER A 173 -3.53 -14.58 -3.49
CA SER A 173 -3.40 -14.91 -4.91
C SER A 173 -3.05 -16.40 -5.09
N ASP A 174 -3.77 -17.08 -5.97
CA ASP A 174 -3.55 -18.48 -6.34
C ASP A 174 -2.21 -18.71 -7.04
N LYS A 175 -1.62 -17.64 -7.60
CA LYS A 175 -0.29 -17.67 -8.22
C LYS A 175 0.85 -17.65 -7.20
N PHE A 176 0.58 -17.28 -5.94
CA PHE A 176 1.59 -17.23 -4.90
C PHE A 176 1.83 -18.62 -4.33
N ILE A 177 2.99 -19.20 -4.64
CA ILE A 177 3.43 -20.49 -4.08
C ILE A 177 4.52 -20.26 -3.04
N ASP A 178 5.49 -19.40 -3.34
CA ASP A 178 6.57 -18.99 -2.45
C ASP A 178 7.06 -17.57 -2.79
N THR A 179 8.06 -17.07 -2.05
CA THR A 179 8.66 -15.74 -2.25
C THR A 179 9.42 -15.57 -3.57
N THR A 180 9.63 -16.65 -4.33
CA THR A 180 10.25 -16.62 -5.66
C THR A 180 9.21 -16.67 -6.78
N SER A 181 7.97 -17.01 -6.43
CA SER A 181 6.85 -17.14 -7.35
C SER A 181 6.20 -15.77 -7.60
N PRO A 182 5.68 -15.54 -8.83
CA PRO A 182 4.92 -14.33 -9.11
C PRO A 182 3.63 -14.28 -8.28
N GLY A 183 3.12 -13.07 -8.06
CA GLY A 183 1.81 -12.90 -7.43
C GLY A 183 1.83 -12.80 -5.93
N ASP A 184 2.88 -12.19 -5.39
CA ASP A 184 2.95 -11.77 -4.00
C ASP A 184 1.95 -10.62 -3.72
N ILE A 185 0.66 -10.96 -3.68
CA ILE A 185 -0.48 -10.07 -3.46
C ILE A 185 -1.60 -10.81 -2.71
N ALA A 186 -2.17 -10.13 -1.73
CA ALA A 186 -3.32 -10.60 -0.96
C ALA A 186 -4.30 -9.46 -0.67
N LEU A 187 -5.54 -9.83 -0.40
CA LEU A 187 -6.64 -8.93 -0.05
C LEU A 187 -7.15 -9.30 1.34
N ILE A 188 -7.29 -8.29 2.20
CA ILE A 188 -7.81 -8.41 3.55
C ILE A 188 -9.16 -7.69 3.60
N GLN A 189 -10.22 -8.42 3.93
CA GLN A 189 -11.54 -7.86 4.20
C GLN A 189 -11.63 -7.45 5.66
N LEU A 190 -11.96 -6.19 5.92
CA LEU A 190 -12.16 -5.66 7.27
C LEU A 190 -13.49 -6.18 7.85
N ALA A 191 -13.52 -6.41 9.17
CA ALA A 191 -14.74 -6.82 9.88
C ALA A 191 -15.82 -5.73 9.89
N THR A 192 -15.41 -4.47 9.81
CA THR A 192 -16.31 -3.32 9.74
C THR A 192 -15.75 -2.30 8.75
N PRO A 193 -16.56 -1.78 7.81
CA PRO A 193 -16.14 -0.70 6.93
C PRO A 193 -15.63 0.52 7.69
N VAL A 194 -14.52 1.09 7.24
CA VAL A 194 -13.96 2.30 7.83
C VAL A 194 -14.63 3.55 7.26
N THR A 195 -14.77 4.57 8.11
CA THR A 195 -15.21 5.90 7.66
C THR A 195 -14.02 6.68 7.13
N TYR A 196 -14.17 7.32 5.97
CA TYR A 196 -13.10 8.13 5.42
C TYR A 196 -12.92 9.43 6.20
N THR A 197 -11.66 9.79 6.41
CA THR A 197 -11.23 11.01 7.10
C THR A 197 -10.07 11.64 6.36
N GLN A 198 -9.50 12.73 6.87
CA GLN A 198 -8.25 13.27 6.31
C GLN A 198 -7.04 12.33 6.49
N TYR A 199 -7.12 11.36 7.41
CA TYR A 199 -6.06 10.39 7.72
C TYR A 199 -6.34 8.99 7.16
N ILE A 200 -7.57 8.72 6.73
CA ILE A 200 -8.02 7.41 6.22
C ILE A 200 -8.75 7.65 4.90
N LYS A 201 -8.09 7.35 3.78
CA LYS A 201 -8.67 7.44 2.43
C LYS A 201 -8.12 6.33 1.55
N PRO A 202 -8.89 5.82 0.58
CA PRO A 202 -8.41 4.78 -0.29
C PRO A 202 -7.39 5.32 -1.32
N ILE A 203 -6.48 4.47 -1.79
CA ILE A 203 -5.66 4.72 -2.97
C ILE A 203 -6.40 4.29 -4.23
N CYS A 204 -6.18 4.98 -5.35
CA CYS A 204 -6.78 4.56 -6.62
C CYS A 204 -6.00 3.39 -7.23
N LEU A 205 -6.70 2.46 -7.88
CA LEU A 205 -6.09 1.37 -8.64
C LEU A 205 -6.07 1.71 -10.13
N PRO A 206 -4.93 1.55 -10.82
CA PRO A 206 -4.84 1.79 -12.26
C PRO A 206 -5.49 0.66 -13.05
N SER A 207 -5.97 0.99 -14.25
CA SER A 207 -6.42 0.00 -15.24
C SER A 207 -5.23 -0.77 -15.81
N SER A 208 -5.47 -1.97 -16.32
CA SER A 208 -4.49 -2.87 -16.95
C SER A 208 -3.90 -2.27 -18.21
N THR A 209 -4.63 -1.32 -18.82
CA THR A 209 -4.22 -0.53 -19.98
C THR A 209 -3.46 0.74 -19.61
N THR A 210 -3.39 1.11 -18.33
CA THR A 210 -2.69 2.31 -17.86
C THR A 210 -1.18 2.09 -17.95
N THR A 211 -0.49 2.96 -18.69
CA THR A 211 0.97 2.94 -18.81
C THR A 211 1.59 4.12 -18.07
N PHE A 212 2.58 3.82 -17.22
CA PHE A 212 3.34 4.84 -16.51
C PHE A 212 4.65 5.07 -17.28
N PRO A 213 4.82 6.22 -17.97
CA PRO A 213 6.03 6.46 -18.75
C PRO A 213 7.27 6.51 -17.86
N CYS A 214 8.42 6.14 -18.42
CA CYS A 214 9.71 6.28 -17.73
C CYS A 214 9.89 7.72 -17.23
N GLY A 215 10.39 7.88 -16.01
CA GLY A 215 10.53 9.19 -15.36
C GLY A 215 9.28 9.66 -14.62
N THR A 216 8.19 8.87 -14.59
CA THR A 216 7.08 9.12 -13.65
C THR A 216 7.61 9.04 -12.22
N GLU A 217 7.41 10.09 -11.44
CA GLU A 217 7.77 10.07 -10.03
C GLU A 217 6.83 9.14 -9.27
N CYS A 218 7.42 8.19 -8.54
CA CYS A 218 6.72 7.20 -7.74
C CYS A 218 7.37 7.11 -6.36
N TRP A 219 6.57 6.75 -5.36
CA TRP A 219 6.97 6.70 -3.97
C TRP A 219 6.55 5.38 -3.36
N VAL A 220 7.35 4.88 -2.44
CA VAL A 220 6.99 3.75 -1.58
C VAL A 220 6.88 4.26 -0.15
N THR A 221 5.81 3.88 0.53
CA THR A 221 5.52 4.30 1.89
C THR A 221 5.55 3.11 2.84
N GLY A 222 6.07 3.33 4.05
CA GLY A 222 6.18 2.29 5.06
C GLY A 222 6.80 2.78 6.38
N TRP A 223 7.18 1.84 7.23
CA TRP A 223 7.79 2.07 8.54
C TRP A 223 9.05 1.22 8.79
N GLY A 224 9.53 0.50 7.78
CA GLY A 224 10.73 -0.32 7.82
C GLY A 224 12.00 0.49 8.04
N ALA A 225 13.09 -0.21 8.33
CA ALA A 225 14.37 0.40 8.62
C ALA A 225 14.89 1.24 7.44
N ARG A 226 15.82 2.19 7.69
CA ARG A 226 16.46 3.00 6.63
C ARG A 226 17.72 2.37 6.02
N TYR A 227 18.26 1.32 6.65
CA TYR A 227 19.38 0.52 6.14
C TYR A 227 19.35 -0.91 6.72
N TYR A 228 20.08 -1.84 6.10
CA TYR A 228 20.17 -3.24 6.54
C TYR A 228 20.76 -3.34 7.95
N GLY A 229 20.08 -4.04 8.86
CA GLY A 229 20.47 -4.14 10.28
C GLY A 229 20.18 -2.90 11.12
N GLY A 230 19.52 -1.87 10.56
CA GLY A 230 19.02 -0.73 11.33
C GLY A 230 17.76 -1.09 12.11
N GLU A 231 17.56 -0.47 13.27
CA GLU A 231 16.30 -0.61 14.01
C GLU A 231 15.14 0.01 13.21
N SER A 232 13.99 -0.67 13.22
CA SER A 232 12.72 -0.06 12.78
C SER A 232 12.46 1.17 13.64
N MET A 233 12.07 2.30 13.05
CA MET A 233 11.87 3.52 13.86
C MET A 233 10.74 3.30 14.88
N LYS A 234 11.14 3.19 16.15
CA LYS A 234 10.31 3.58 17.30
C LYS A 234 10.51 5.07 17.47
N LEU A 235 9.46 5.84 17.23
CA LEU A 235 9.33 7.19 17.76
C LEU A 235 7.96 7.28 18.37
#